data_AF-A0A1H3XTN0-F1
#
_entry.id   AF-A0A1H3XTN0-F1
#
_cell.length_a   1.000
_cell.length_b   1.000
_cell.length_c   1.000
_cell.angle_alpha   90.00
_cell.angle_beta   90.00
_cell.angle_gamma   90.00
#
_symmetry.space_group_name_H-M   'P 1'
#
loop_
_entity.id
_entity.type
_entity.pdbx_description
1 polymer ?
#
loop_
_entity_poly.entity_id
_entity_poly.type
_entity_poly.pdbx_seq_one_letter_code
_entity_poly.pdbx_strand_id
1 'polypeptide(L)'
;MIKHLLTFTMLSALFLNACKEAPKQENVDTEITETVEANTDDFVTTTTINKDGKQLEIVFNNTKGTATFVFDGETVDLQQEKAASGFWYKNDTYELRGKGNDIQLKKGDEIVFEHEDEIINSTYKNDNGDTLNVTVNASTNEAKVYLNGGEQIDLIGEKPASGIWFKNDQYELRGKGEKLELTKDGETVFKN
;
A
#
# COMPACT_ATOMS: atom_id res chain seq x y z
N MET A 1 48.27 12.19 29.00
CA MET A 1 49.29 11.14 29.22
C MET A 1 48.58 9.81 29.37
N ILE A 2 49.23 8.77 28.87
CA ILE A 2 48.83 7.38 28.63
C ILE A 2 48.87 6.50 29.90
N LYS A 3 48.28 5.28 29.77
CA LYS A 3 48.48 3.97 30.47
C LYS A 3 47.43 3.63 31.54
N HIS A 4 46.57 2.61 31.38
CA HIS A 4 46.72 1.14 31.20
C HIS A 4 47.24 0.37 32.43
N LEU A 5 46.46 -0.63 32.87
CA LEU A 5 46.89 -1.94 33.44
C LEU A 5 45.63 -2.86 33.51
N LEU A 6 45.44 -3.93 32.72
CA LEU A 6 46.01 -5.31 32.75
C LEU A 6 45.56 -6.14 33.98
N THR A 7 44.55 -7.03 33.84
CA THR A 7 44.58 -8.51 33.55
C THR A 7 44.86 -9.44 34.73
N PHE A 8 44.05 -10.51 34.88
CA PHE A 8 44.59 -11.87 35.11
C PHE A 8 43.55 -12.97 34.75
N THR A 9 44.06 -14.01 34.12
CA THR A 9 43.41 -15.17 33.48
C THR A 9 43.72 -16.49 34.22
N MET A 10 43.01 -17.57 33.83
CA MET A 10 43.40 -19.01 33.86
C MET A 10 43.11 -19.83 35.15
N LEU A 11 42.79 -21.14 35.19
CA LEU A 11 42.33 -22.22 34.26
C LEU A 11 42.26 -23.59 35.02
N SER A 12 41.28 -24.43 34.67
CA SER A 12 41.17 -25.93 34.67
C SER A 12 41.55 -26.84 35.85
N ALA A 13 40.73 -27.88 36.11
CA ALA A 13 40.97 -29.27 35.63
C ALA A 13 39.85 -30.27 36.03
N LEU A 14 39.75 -31.35 35.25
CA LEU A 14 38.76 -32.46 35.20
C LEU A 14 39.03 -33.59 36.21
N PHE A 15 37.99 -34.36 36.57
CA PHE A 15 38.10 -35.75 37.05
C PHE A 15 37.01 -36.65 36.42
N LEU A 16 37.43 -37.88 36.07
CA LEU A 16 36.68 -38.99 35.45
C LEU A 16 36.11 -39.95 36.51
N ASN A 17 35.01 -40.67 36.21
CA ASN A 17 34.65 -42.04 36.67
C ASN A 17 33.36 -42.48 35.91
N ALA A 18 33.36 -43.50 35.03
CA ALA A 18 33.33 -44.96 35.24
C ALA A 18 31.90 -45.58 35.22
N CYS A 19 31.72 -46.62 34.38
CA CYS A 19 30.46 -47.24 33.91
C CYS A 19 29.54 -47.89 34.96
N LYS A 20 28.23 -47.95 34.65
CA LYS A 20 27.32 -49.07 34.96
C LYS A 20 26.26 -49.23 33.85
N GLU A 21 26.05 -50.47 33.39
CA GLU A 21 25.02 -50.88 32.43
C GLU A 21 23.65 -51.14 33.10
N ALA A 22 22.58 -50.67 32.43
CA ALA A 22 21.17 -51.15 32.29
C ALA A 22 20.27 -51.43 33.54
N PRO A 23 18.90 -51.34 33.47
CA PRO A 23 18.05 -51.48 32.27
C PRO A 23 16.76 -50.59 32.13
N LYS A 24 16.34 -50.47 30.85
CA LYS A 24 14.97 -50.46 30.25
C LYS A 24 13.88 -49.43 30.60
N GLN A 25 13.18 -49.08 29.50
CA GLN A 25 11.91 -48.34 29.29
C GLN A 25 12.05 -46.82 29.34
N GLU A 26 11.60 -46.04 28.36
CA GLU A 26 10.51 -46.22 27.39
C GLU A 26 10.75 -45.31 26.17
N ASN A 27 10.17 -45.69 25.03
CA ASN A 27 10.27 -44.98 23.76
C ASN A 27 9.60 -43.60 23.86
N VAL A 28 10.34 -42.53 23.58
CA VAL A 28 9.75 -41.24 23.23
C VAL A 28 10.40 -40.82 21.92
N ASP A 29 9.75 -41.22 20.83
CA ASP A 29 9.87 -40.56 19.54
C ASP A 29 9.66 -39.07 19.79
N THR A 30 10.73 -38.31 19.63
CA THR A 30 10.66 -36.86 19.56
C THR A 30 10.06 -36.56 18.20
N GLU A 31 8.73 -36.51 18.14
CA GLU A 31 8.02 -35.81 17.08
C GLU A 31 8.57 -34.38 17.07
N ILE A 32 9.46 -34.11 16.11
CA ILE A 32 9.66 -32.76 15.62
C ILE A 32 8.30 -32.38 15.04
N THR A 33 7.50 -31.68 15.84
CA THR A 33 6.33 -30.98 15.33
C THR A 33 6.89 -29.86 14.45
N GLU A 34 7.15 -30.17 13.18
CA GLU A 34 7.22 -29.15 12.16
C GLU A 34 5.88 -28.42 12.22
N THR A 35 5.89 -27.19 12.71
CA THR A 35 4.81 -26.26 12.49
C THR A 35 4.65 -26.14 10.98
N VAL A 36 3.66 -26.83 10.43
CA VAL A 36 3.15 -26.54 9.10
C VAL A 36 2.69 -25.10 9.15
N GLU A 37 3.50 -24.19 8.61
CA GLU A 37 3.01 -22.88 8.23
C GLU A 37 1.83 -23.15 7.29
N ALA A 38 0.63 -22.81 7.74
CA ALA A 38 -0.51 -22.75 6.86
C ALA A 38 -0.15 -21.70 5.80
N ASN A 39 0.29 -22.15 4.63
CA ASN A 39 0.46 -21.32 3.44
C ASN A 39 -0.93 -20.84 3.03
N THR A 40 -1.43 -19.81 3.70
CA THR A 40 -2.63 -19.09 3.29
C THR A 40 -2.25 -18.22 2.11
N ASP A 41 -2.92 -18.42 0.99
CA ASP A 41 -2.76 -17.54 -0.17
C ASP A 41 -3.06 -16.08 0.21
N ASP A 42 -2.21 -15.16 -0.23
CA ASP A 42 -2.38 -13.72 -0.06
C ASP A 42 -3.19 -13.17 -1.24
N PHE A 43 -4.46 -12.83 -0.97
CA PHE A 43 -5.38 -12.28 -1.95
C PHE A 43 -5.62 -10.78 -1.73
N VAL A 44 -5.50 -10.00 -2.80
CA VAL A 44 -5.83 -8.57 -2.83
C VAL A 44 -6.85 -8.32 -3.92
N THR A 45 -7.98 -7.71 -3.57
CA THR A 45 -8.99 -7.28 -4.55
C THR A 45 -8.87 -5.79 -4.80
N THR A 46 -8.88 -5.38 -6.06
CA THR A 46 -8.98 -3.97 -6.45
C THR A 46 -10.14 -3.77 -7.41
N THR A 47 -10.72 -2.57 -7.41
CA THR A 47 -11.73 -2.15 -8.37
C THR A 47 -11.26 -0.85 -9.00
N THR A 48 -11.22 -0.80 -10.32
CA THR A 48 -10.86 0.38 -11.11
C THR A 48 -12.01 0.75 -12.05
N ILE A 49 -12.07 2.02 -12.46
CA ILE A 49 -13.12 2.57 -13.32
C ILE A 49 -12.45 3.20 -14.53
N ASN A 50 -13.00 3.00 -15.72
CA ASN A 50 -12.54 3.67 -16.93
C ASN A 50 -13.33 4.96 -17.22
N LYS A 51 -12.90 5.71 -18.23
CA LYS A 51 -13.55 6.96 -18.69
C LYS A 51 -15.04 6.82 -19.04
N ASP A 52 -15.50 5.61 -19.37
CA ASP A 52 -16.90 5.33 -19.73
C ASP A 52 -17.73 4.89 -18.50
N GLY A 53 -17.15 4.91 -17.30
CA GLY A 53 -17.77 4.50 -16.04
C GLY A 53 -17.86 2.98 -15.86
N LYS A 54 -17.23 2.18 -16.74
CA LYS A 54 -17.18 0.72 -16.58
C LYS A 54 -16.21 0.37 -15.47
N GLN A 55 -16.60 -0.57 -14.62
CA GLN A 55 -15.77 -1.09 -13.54
C GLN A 55 -15.05 -2.36 -13.97
N LEU A 56 -13.83 -2.54 -13.50
CA LEU A 56 -13.07 -3.78 -13.58
C LEU A 56 -12.61 -4.15 -12.16
N GLU A 57 -13.16 -5.24 -11.64
CA GLU A 57 -12.73 -5.84 -10.37
C GLU A 57 -11.71 -6.93 -10.65
N ILE A 58 -10.54 -6.85 -10.00
CA ILE A 58 -9.41 -7.75 -10.20
C ILE A 58 -9.01 -8.33 -8.86
N VAL A 59 -8.91 -9.66 -8.81
CA VAL A 59 -8.38 -10.40 -7.67
C VAL A 59 -6.96 -10.82 -7.99
N PHE A 60 -5.99 -10.27 -7.26
CA PHE A 60 -4.60 -10.70 -7.29
C PHE A 60 -4.38 -11.77 -6.23
N ASN A 61 -3.74 -12.87 -6.61
CA ASN A 61 -3.16 -13.82 -5.66
C ASN A 61 -1.65 -13.64 -5.69
N ASN A 62 -1.12 -12.95 -4.69
CA ASN A 62 0.30 -12.60 -4.59
C ASN A 62 1.16 -13.84 -4.30
N THR A 63 0.60 -14.86 -3.65
CA THR A 63 1.29 -16.13 -3.39
C THR A 63 1.54 -16.91 -4.68
N LYS A 64 0.57 -16.91 -5.60
CA LYS A 64 0.63 -17.66 -6.87
C LYS A 64 1.08 -16.82 -8.05
N GLY A 65 1.17 -15.49 -7.90
CA GLY A 65 1.47 -14.58 -9.01
C GLY A 65 0.40 -14.65 -10.09
N THR A 66 -0.89 -14.58 -9.70
CA THR A 66 -2.00 -14.61 -10.65
C THR A 66 -2.94 -13.43 -10.48
N ALA A 67 -3.58 -13.02 -11.56
CA ALA A 67 -4.64 -12.02 -11.55
C ALA A 67 -5.88 -12.60 -12.25
N THR A 68 -7.02 -12.56 -11.57
CA THR A 68 -8.29 -13.07 -12.08
C THR A 68 -9.33 -11.96 -12.09
N PHE A 69 -10.09 -11.84 -13.17
CA PHE A 69 -11.20 -10.89 -13.29
C PHE A 69 -12.26 -11.39 -14.27
N VAL A 70 -13.44 -10.76 -14.26
CA VAL A 70 -14.48 -10.99 -15.26
C VAL A 70 -14.52 -9.79 -16.20
N PHE A 71 -14.40 -10.03 -17.51
CA PHE A 71 -14.45 -8.99 -18.53
C PHE A 71 -15.39 -9.41 -19.65
N ASP A 72 -16.40 -8.58 -19.95
CA ASP A 72 -17.46 -8.88 -20.95
C ASP A 72 -18.11 -10.27 -20.79
N GLY A 73 -18.24 -10.75 -19.55
CA GLY A 73 -18.84 -12.05 -19.21
C GLY A 73 -17.88 -13.25 -19.30
N GLU A 74 -16.62 -13.03 -19.64
CA GLU A 74 -15.56 -14.04 -19.66
C GLU A 74 -14.74 -13.96 -18.36
N THR A 75 -14.52 -15.11 -17.70
CA THR A 75 -13.53 -15.20 -16.61
C THR A 75 -12.14 -15.30 -17.23
N VAL A 76 -11.28 -14.35 -16.87
CA VAL A 76 -9.91 -14.25 -17.37
C VAL A 76 -8.95 -14.54 -16.22
N ASP A 77 -8.07 -15.52 -16.42
CA ASP A 77 -6.96 -15.84 -15.53
C ASP A 77 -5.64 -15.49 -16.20
N LEU A 78 -4.81 -14.70 -15.51
CA LEU A 78 -3.50 -14.25 -15.99
C LEU A 78 -2.39 -14.74 -15.07
N GLN A 79 -1.22 -15.01 -15.67
CA GLN A 79 0.01 -15.33 -14.94
C GLN A 79 0.92 -14.10 -14.90
N GLN A 80 1.60 -13.91 -13.78
CA GLN A 80 2.55 -12.82 -13.60
C GLN A 80 3.76 -12.98 -14.49
N GLU A 81 4.22 -11.86 -15.05
CA GLU A 81 5.43 -11.74 -15.83
C GLU A 81 6.44 -10.82 -15.15
N LYS A 82 7.69 -10.91 -15.59
CA LYS A 82 8.73 -10.00 -15.12
C LYS A 82 8.57 -8.62 -15.75
N ALA A 83 8.14 -7.64 -14.94
CA ALA A 83 8.09 -6.23 -15.33
C ALA A 83 9.38 -5.48 -14.97
N ALA A 84 9.71 -4.43 -15.73
CA ALA A 84 10.79 -3.50 -15.37
C ALA A 84 10.35 -2.51 -14.28
N SER A 85 9.06 -2.19 -14.22
CA SER A 85 8.41 -1.37 -13.19
C SER A 85 6.93 -1.74 -13.13
N GLY A 86 6.32 -1.59 -11.95
CA GLY A 86 4.92 -1.94 -11.73
C GLY A 86 4.68 -3.44 -11.82
N PHE A 87 3.51 -3.83 -12.31
CA PHE A 87 3.12 -5.21 -12.51
C PHE A 87 2.78 -5.50 -13.98
N TRP A 88 2.91 -6.77 -14.33
CA TRP A 88 2.55 -7.29 -15.64
C TRP A 88 2.01 -8.69 -15.46
N TYR A 89 0.81 -8.93 -15.95
CA TYR A 89 0.18 -10.25 -16.01
C TYR A 89 -0.33 -10.49 -17.42
N LYS A 90 -0.27 -11.72 -17.92
CA LYS A 90 -0.80 -12.07 -19.24
C LYS A 90 -1.25 -13.51 -19.36
N ASN A 91 -1.99 -13.78 -20.43
CA ASN A 91 -2.16 -15.10 -21.03
C ASN A 91 -2.06 -14.94 -22.56
N ASP A 92 -2.57 -15.90 -23.33
CA ASP A 92 -2.50 -15.87 -24.80
C ASP A 92 -3.38 -14.78 -25.44
N THR A 93 -4.38 -14.28 -24.71
CA THR A 93 -5.41 -13.35 -25.23
C THR A 93 -5.33 -11.98 -24.59
N TYR A 94 -5.01 -11.91 -23.30
CA TYR A 94 -5.09 -10.70 -22.49
C TYR A 94 -3.75 -10.34 -21.88
N GLU A 95 -3.51 -9.03 -21.78
CA GLU A 95 -2.36 -8.45 -21.07
C GLU A 95 -2.85 -7.35 -20.12
N LEU A 96 -2.57 -7.52 -18.83
CA LEU A 96 -2.84 -6.53 -17.79
C LEU A 96 -1.51 -5.92 -17.33
N ARG A 97 -1.38 -4.60 -17.46
CA ARG A 97 -0.22 -3.85 -16.96
C ARG A 97 -0.67 -2.73 -16.05
N GLY A 98 0.22 -2.31 -15.16
CA GLY A 98 -0.05 -1.16 -14.32
C GLY A 98 1.02 -0.84 -13.30
N LYS A 99 0.82 0.27 -12.59
CA LYS A 99 1.66 0.74 -11.48
C LYS A 99 0.81 1.56 -10.53
N GLY A 100 0.73 1.16 -9.26
CA GLY A 100 -0.16 1.83 -8.32
C GLY A 100 -1.63 1.65 -8.73
N ASN A 101 -2.36 2.75 -8.89
CA ASN A 101 -3.74 2.79 -9.39
C ASN A 101 -3.86 2.75 -10.92
N ASP A 102 -2.78 3.05 -11.65
CA ASP A 102 -2.79 3.02 -13.11
C ASP A 102 -2.91 1.58 -13.59
N ILE A 103 -3.99 1.26 -14.30
CA ILE A 103 -4.28 -0.07 -14.84
C ILE A 103 -4.66 0.05 -16.32
N GLN A 104 -4.09 -0.82 -17.16
CA GLN A 104 -4.47 -1.00 -18.55
C GLN A 104 -4.64 -2.49 -18.86
N LEU A 105 -5.76 -2.85 -19.48
CA LEU A 105 -6.03 -4.18 -20.01
C LEU A 105 -6.06 -4.13 -21.54
N LYS A 106 -5.29 -5.01 -22.16
CA LYS A 106 -5.34 -5.26 -23.59
C LYS A 106 -5.94 -6.62 -23.90
N LYS A 107 -6.63 -6.71 -25.04
CA LYS A 107 -7.05 -7.95 -25.70
C LYS A 107 -6.34 -8.02 -27.05
N GLY A 108 -5.34 -8.88 -27.19
CA GLY A 108 -4.36 -8.77 -28.28
C GLY A 108 -3.61 -7.44 -28.21
N ASP A 109 -3.63 -6.67 -29.29
CA ASP A 109 -2.97 -5.35 -29.37
C ASP A 109 -3.90 -4.17 -29.01
N GLU A 110 -5.20 -4.43 -28.81
CA GLU A 110 -6.19 -3.39 -28.52
C GLU A 110 -6.31 -3.13 -27.02
N ILE A 111 -6.31 -1.86 -26.63
CA ILE A 111 -6.64 -1.44 -25.25
C ILE A 111 -8.16 -1.51 -25.10
N VAL A 112 -8.63 -2.43 -24.25
CA VAL A 112 -10.05 -2.66 -23.99
C VAL A 112 -10.51 -2.07 -22.66
N PHE A 113 -9.56 -1.73 -21.78
CA PHE A 113 -9.81 -1.01 -20.53
C PHE A 113 -8.58 -0.19 -20.14
N GLU A 114 -8.80 1.03 -19.68
CA GLU A 114 -7.77 1.89 -19.12
C GLU A 114 -8.41 2.68 -17.96
N HIS A 115 -7.75 2.65 -16.81
CA HIS A 115 -8.16 3.39 -15.62
C HIS A 115 -8.23 4.88 -15.91
N GLU A 116 -9.25 5.55 -15.39
CA GLU A 116 -9.40 7.01 -15.42
C GLU A 116 -9.52 7.52 -13.98
N ASP A 117 -8.71 8.51 -13.62
CA ASP A 117 -8.79 9.15 -12.31
C ASP A 117 -10.06 10.01 -12.19
N GLU A 118 -10.72 9.91 -11.03
CA GLU A 118 -11.81 10.80 -10.67
C GLU A 118 -11.25 12.12 -10.09
N ILE A 119 -11.13 13.12 -10.97
CA ILE A 119 -10.59 14.44 -10.62
C ILE A 119 -11.72 15.45 -10.36
N ILE A 120 -11.73 16.02 -9.16
CA ILE A 120 -12.69 17.05 -8.73
C ILE A 120 -11.96 18.37 -8.52
N ASN A 121 -12.35 19.40 -9.27
CA ASN A 121 -11.80 20.75 -9.11
C ASN A 121 -12.81 21.63 -8.36
N SER A 122 -12.34 22.36 -7.35
CA SER A 122 -13.15 23.27 -6.55
C SER A 122 -12.40 24.56 -6.27
N THR A 123 -13.14 25.67 -6.22
CA THR A 123 -12.60 26.98 -5.86
C THR A 123 -13.44 27.58 -4.76
N TYR A 124 -12.77 28.04 -3.70
CA TYR A 124 -13.41 28.65 -2.54
C TYR A 124 -12.88 30.06 -2.35
N LYS A 125 -13.72 30.93 -1.79
CA LYS A 125 -13.33 32.31 -1.42
C LYS A 125 -13.76 32.60 0.00
N ASN A 126 -12.93 33.34 0.73
CA ASN A 126 -13.27 33.84 2.06
C ASN A 126 -13.71 35.32 2.01
N ASP A 127 -14.14 35.86 3.14
CA ASP A 127 -14.59 37.26 3.25
C ASP A 127 -13.47 38.29 3.01
N ASN A 128 -12.20 37.88 3.16
CA ASN A 128 -11.03 38.72 2.87
C ASN A 128 -10.73 38.80 1.36
N GLY A 129 -11.43 38.01 0.54
CA GLY A 129 -11.19 37.90 -0.90
C GLY A 129 -10.07 36.92 -1.28
N ASP A 130 -9.49 36.22 -0.31
CA ASP A 130 -8.55 35.14 -0.60
C ASP A 130 -9.26 34.02 -1.35
N THR A 131 -8.54 33.32 -2.21
CA THR A 131 -9.03 32.21 -3.00
C THR A 131 -8.25 30.94 -2.70
N LEU A 132 -8.95 29.83 -2.52
CA LEU A 132 -8.37 28.50 -2.39
C LEU A 132 -8.82 27.63 -3.55
N ASN A 133 -7.88 27.20 -4.40
CA ASN A 133 -8.15 26.20 -5.43
C ASN A 133 -7.75 24.83 -4.88
N VAL A 134 -8.65 23.86 -5.00
CA VAL A 134 -8.48 22.49 -4.51
C VAL A 134 -8.79 21.55 -5.66
N THR A 135 -7.83 20.72 -6.03
CA THR A 135 -8.01 19.60 -6.96
C THR A 135 -7.86 18.31 -6.17
N VAL A 136 -8.94 17.52 -6.09
CA VAL A 136 -8.93 16.21 -5.44
C VAL A 136 -8.85 15.13 -6.50
N ASN A 137 -7.91 14.20 -6.36
CA ASN A 137 -7.94 12.91 -7.03
C ASN A 137 -8.61 11.91 -6.08
N ALA A 138 -9.88 11.60 -6.33
CA ALA A 138 -10.64 10.69 -5.48
C ALA A 138 -10.20 9.22 -5.66
N SER A 139 -9.54 8.90 -6.78
CA SER A 139 -8.99 7.56 -7.06
C SER A 139 -7.73 7.28 -6.24
N THR A 140 -6.87 8.28 -6.02
CA THR A 140 -5.68 8.15 -5.17
C THR A 140 -5.87 8.68 -3.75
N ASN A 141 -7.01 9.31 -3.48
CA ASN A 141 -7.31 10.02 -2.22
C ASN A 141 -6.26 11.09 -1.90
N GLU A 142 -5.88 11.89 -2.91
CA GLU A 142 -4.90 12.96 -2.81
C GLU A 142 -5.55 14.30 -3.14
N ALA A 143 -5.00 15.40 -2.60
CA ALA A 143 -5.45 16.74 -2.91
C ALA A 143 -4.26 17.67 -3.21
N LYS A 144 -4.42 18.50 -4.25
CA LYS A 144 -3.53 19.61 -4.58
C LYS A 144 -4.22 20.91 -4.26
N VAL A 145 -3.57 21.75 -3.47
CA VAL A 145 -4.16 22.99 -2.96
C VAL A 145 -3.28 24.18 -3.33
N TYR A 146 -3.92 25.28 -3.76
CA TYR A 146 -3.25 26.55 -4.06
C TYR A 146 -3.97 27.69 -3.33
N LEU A 147 -3.31 28.29 -2.34
CA LEU A 147 -3.77 29.50 -1.66
C LEU A 147 -3.33 30.74 -2.45
N ASN A 148 -4.27 31.55 -2.91
CA ASN A 148 -4.05 32.78 -3.67
C ASN A 148 -3.15 32.59 -4.90
N GLY A 149 -3.21 31.42 -5.54
CA GLY A 149 -2.35 31.08 -6.68
C GLY A 149 -0.86 30.94 -6.33
N GLY A 150 -0.54 30.76 -5.05
CA GLY A 150 0.80 30.51 -4.55
C GLY A 150 1.32 29.11 -4.87
N GLU A 151 2.27 28.62 -4.07
CA GLU A 151 2.86 27.29 -4.25
C GLU A 151 1.83 26.16 -4.09
N GLN A 152 2.04 25.08 -4.84
CA GLN A 152 1.26 23.85 -4.71
C GLN A 152 1.52 23.22 -3.34
N ILE A 153 0.43 22.89 -2.66
CA ILE A 153 0.45 22.11 -1.43
C ILE A 153 -0.13 20.73 -1.77
N ASP A 154 0.72 19.70 -1.74
CA ASP A 154 0.30 18.31 -1.91
C ASP A 154 -0.14 17.74 -0.55
N LEU A 155 -1.35 17.20 -0.50
CA LEU A 155 -1.96 16.62 0.69
C LEU A 155 -2.44 15.20 0.39
N ILE A 156 -2.35 14.33 1.40
CA ILE A 156 -2.87 12.97 1.36
C ILE A 156 -4.12 12.89 2.22
N GLY A 157 -5.13 12.17 1.76
CA GLY A 157 -6.39 11.99 2.46
C GLY A 157 -6.24 11.09 3.69
N GLU A 158 -6.89 11.48 4.76
CA GLU A 158 -6.95 10.75 6.03
C GLU A 158 -8.32 10.11 6.22
N LYS A 159 -8.51 9.34 7.30
CA LYS A 159 -9.83 8.82 7.70
C LYS A 159 -10.52 9.75 8.69
N PRO A 160 -11.42 10.66 8.27
CA PRO A 160 -12.19 11.48 9.18
C PRO A 160 -13.39 10.73 9.76
N ALA A 161 -13.88 11.20 10.91
CA ALA A 161 -15.19 10.78 11.43
C ALA A 161 -16.36 11.33 10.61
N SER A 162 -16.16 12.46 9.92
CA SER A 162 -17.13 13.11 9.03
C SER A 162 -16.42 14.14 8.14
N GLY A 163 -16.91 14.32 6.92
CA GLY A 163 -16.40 15.34 6.00
C GLY A 163 -15.12 14.91 5.29
N ILE A 164 -14.34 15.89 4.83
CA ILE A 164 -13.04 15.68 4.20
C ILE A 164 -11.91 15.97 5.19
N TRP A 165 -10.81 15.25 5.03
CA TRP A 165 -9.58 15.51 5.75
C TRP A 165 -8.40 15.12 4.87
N PHE A 166 -7.57 16.10 4.53
CA PHE A 166 -6.31 15.90 3.83
C PHE A 166 -5.20 16.60 4.60
N LYS A 167 -3.99 16.02 4.66
CA LYS A 167 -2.86 16.64 5.33
C LYS A 167 -1.52 16.27 4.72
N ASN A 168 -0.51 17.03 5.08
CA ASN A 168 0.89 16.63 5.05
C ASN A 168 1.54 17.02 6.39
N ASP A 169 2.87 17.10 6.45
CA ASP A 169 3.61 17.44 7.67
C ASP A 169 3.36 18.87 8.16
N GLN A 170 3.01 19.80 7.26
CA GLN A 170 2.89 21.23 7.56
C GLN A 170 1.46 21.76 7.44
N TYR A 171 0.64 21.17 6.58
CA TYR A 171 -0.69 21.67 6.23
C TYR A 171 -1.77 20.64 6.56
N GLU A 172 -2.94 21.14 6.98
CA GLU A 172 -4.14 20.33 7.19
C GLU A 172 -5.34 21.03 6.55
N LEU A 173 -6.01 20.33 5.63
CA LEU A 173 -7.26 20.73 5.01
C LEU A 173 -8.40 19.92 5.63
N ARG A 174 -9.33 20.62 6.28
CA ARG A 174 -10.55 20.06 6.87
C ARG A 174 -11.76 20.66 6.20
N GLY A 175 -12.84 19.90 6.06
CA GLY A 175 -14.09 20.46 5.55
C GLY A 175 -15.30 19.57 5.75
N LYS A 176 -16.48 20.19 5.71
CA LYS A 176 -17.78 19.51 5.74
C LYS A 176 -18.81 20.32 4.97
N GLY A 177 -19.40 19.71 3.94
CA GLY A 177 -20.28 20.41 3.02
C GLY A 177 -19.48 21.48 2.27
N GLU A 178 -20.00 22.70 2.23
CA GLU A 178 -19.37 23.84 1.53
C GLU A 178 -18.32 24.59 2.37
N LYS A 179 -18.18 24.23 3.66
CA LYS A 179 -17.24 24.88 4.57
C LYS A 179 -15.94 24.10 4.65
N LEU A 180 -14.83 24.84 4.62
CA LEU A 180 -13.50 24.28 4.79
C LEU A 180 -12.57 25.21 5.57
N GLU A 181 -11.48 24.63 6.05
CA GLU A 181 -10.40 25.31 6.72
C GLU A 181 -9.08 24.69 6.30
N LEU A 182 -8.14 25.53 5.85
CA LEU A 182 -6.74 25.16 5.66
C LEU A 182 -5.94 25.77 6.80
N THR A 183 -5.20 24.92 7.53
CA THR A 183 -4.23 25.34 8.52
C THR A 183 -2.81 25.06 8.03
N LYS A 184 -1.86 25.87 8.50
CA LYS A 184 -0.42 25.68 8.34
C LYS A 184 0.22 25.72 9.72
N ASP A 185 0.96 24.68 10.08
CA ASP A 185 1.60 24.53 11.39
C ASP A 185 0.61 24.76 12.56
N GLY A 186 -0.66 24.38 12.35
CA GLY A 186 -1.75 24.54 13.33
C GLY A 186 -2.46 25.91 13.31
N GLU A 187 -1.98 26.88 12.53
CA GLU A 187 -2.60 28.20 12.39
C GLU A 187 -3.49 28.28 11.15
N THR A 188 -4.68 28.86 11.27
CA THR A 188 -5.61 29.04 10.13
C THR A 188 -5.04 30.00 9.11
N VAL A 189 -4.86 29.53 7.86
CA VAL A 189 -4.43 30.36 6.73
C VAL A 189 -5.55 30.60 5.72
N PHE A 190 -6.62 29.79 5.75
CA PHE A 190 -7.84 30.01 4.97
C PHE A 190 -9.05 29.38 5.67
N LYS A 191 -10.21 30.04 5.60
CA LYS A 191 -11.49 29.52 6.10
C LYS A 191 -12.66 30.20 5.40
N ASN A 192 -13.72 29.45 5.08
CA ASN A 192 -14.98 29.99 4.53
C ASN A 192 -16.24 29.49 5.29
#